data_AF-A0A2H0HCG6-F1
#
_entry.id   AF-A0A2H0HCG6-F1
#
_cell.length_a   1.000
_cell.length_b   1.000
_cell.length_c   1.000
_cell.angle_alpha   90.00
_cell.angle_beta   90.00
_cell.angle_gamma   90.00
#
_symmetry.space_group_name_H-M   'P 1'
#
loop_
_entity.id
_entity.type
_entity.pdbx_description
1 polymer ?
#
loop_
_entity_poly.entity_id
_entity_poly.type
_entity_poly.pdbx_seq_one_letter_code
_entity_poly.pdbx_strand_id
1 'polypeptide(L)'
;MLITDKVGDNKDSSNTPRKSVIEFGWTIGIPDKNNTETYLHTKVVHSSTGVKGEKSNEGQNIFHRPANHGAYAFVCNVDTYRIGFNDIDRVYSISDDKRNARYKAILQSLLSSFLNPRGAMTSSQKPHITDFKGVVTYSEKLIPAPTISSINPDYIQEIETITSNLNEIETGSITALKFNGLGELSGIFKNLIVEEPYKLS
;
A
#
# COMPACT_ATOMS: atom_id res chain seq x y z
N MET A 1 19.02 -17.14 13.59
CA MET A 1 19.61 -17.09 14.94
C MET A 1 19.31 -15.72 15.53
N LEU A 2 18.17 -15.58 16.21
CA LEU A 2 17.86 -14.40 17.02
C LEU A 2 18.15 -14.81 18.45
N ILE A 3 19.26 -14.31 18.98
CA ILE A 3 19.63 -14.46 20.38
C ILE A 3 18.68 -13.55 21.17
N THR A 4 17.76 -14.15 21.92
CA THR A 4 17.05 -13.47 22.99
C THR A 4 17.98 -13.45 24.20
N ASP A 5 18.67 -12.34 24.42
CA ASP A 5 19.37 -12.13 25.69
C ASP A 5 18.32 -11.90 26.79
N LYS A 6 18.35 -12.81 27.76
CA LYS A 6 17.50 -12.83 28.95
C LYS A 6 17.86 -11.70 29.91
N VAL A 7 16.82 -11.10 30.47
CA VAL A 7 16.56 -10.96 31.92
C VAL A 7 17.79 -10.70 32.80
N GLY A 8 17.94 -9.44 33.24
CA GLY A 8 18.91 -8.98 34.25
C GLY A 8 18.79 -7.47 34.47
N ASP A 9 19.05 -7.01 35.71
CA ASP A 9 18.73 -5.70 36.30
C ASP A 9 19.18 -4.44 35.53
N ASN A 10 18.47 -4.08 34.46
CA ASN A 10 18.45 -2.75 33.88
C ASN A 10 16.99 -2.30 33.77
N LYS A 11 16.52 -1.52 34.74
CA LYS A 11 15.11 -1.19 34.93
C LYS A 11 14.58 0.00 34.12
N ASP A 12 15.34 0.54 33.18
CA ASP A 12 14.89 1.68 32.39
C ASP A 12 15.17 1.48 30.88
N SER A 13 14.08 1.25 30.13
CA SER A 13 13.97 1.05 28.67
C SER A 13 14.31 -0.34 28.12
N SER A 14 13.42 -1.32 28.36
CA SER A 14 13.32 -2.44 27.42
C SER A 14 12.73 -1.92 26.11
N ASN A 15 13.55 -1.81 25.06
CA ASN A 15 13.06 -1.54 23.71
C ASN A 15 12.29 -2.76 23.21
N THR A 16 11.00 -2.81 23.50
CA THR A 16 10.13 -3.93 23.11
C THR A 16 9.52 -3.62 21.73
N PRO A 17 9.96 -4.28 20.65
CA PRO A 17 9.44 -4.01 19.32
C PRO A 17 7.98 -4.46 19.23
N ARG A 18 7.12 -3.61 18.65
CA ARG A 18 5.75 -3.97 18.28
C ARG A 18 5.65 -4.08 16.77
N LYS A 19 5.28 -5.26 16.26
CA LYS A 19 5.02 -5.45 14.84
C LYS A 19 3.81 -4.62 14.42
N SER A 20 3.91 -3.91 13.30
CA SER A 20 2.82 -3.09 12.75
C SER A 20 1.54 -3.93 12.58
N VAL A 21 0.39 -3.26 12.71
CA VAL A 21 -0.92 -3.84 12.37
C VAL A 21 -1.27 -3.67 10.90
N ILE A 22 -0.52 -2.83 10.19
CA ILE A 22 -0.65 -2.60 8.75
C ILE A 22 0.68 -2.88 8.08
N GLU A 23 0.65 -3.71 7.05
CA GLU A 23 1.82 -4.17 6.30
C GLU A 23 1.60 -3.86 4.82
N PHE A 24 2.68 -3.47 4.15
CA PHE A 24 2.68 -3.17 2.72
C PHE A 24 3.70 -4.07 2.03
N GLY A 25 3.25 -4.73 0.96
CA GLY A 25 4.17 -5.33 0.02
C GLY A 25 4.92 -4.25 -0.75
N TRP A 26 6.06 -4.63 -1.33
CA TRP A 26 6.76 -3.76 -2.26
C TRP A 26 5.85 -3.48 -3.46
N THR A 27 5.75 -2.21 -3.85
CA THR A 27 5.05 -1.84 -5.08
C THR A 27 5.96 -2.17 -6.26
N ILE A 28 5.57 -3.16 -7.06
CA ILE A 28 6.40 -3.73 -8.13
C ILE A 28 5.71 -3.47 -9.46
N GLY A 29 6.46 -3.02 -10.47
CA GLY A 29 5.92 -2.88 -11.83
C GLY A 29 5.54 -4.25 -12.40
N ILE A 30 4.34 -4.36 -12.95
CA ILE A 30 3.90 -5.60 -13.60
C ILE A 30 4.80 -5.82 -14.83
N PRO A 31 5.39 -7.02 -15.00
CA PRO A 31 6.22 -7.33 -16.17
C PRO A 31 5.53 -6.94 -17.48
N ASP A 32 6.31 -6.36 -18.40
CA ASP A 32 5.87 -5.91 -19.72
C ASP A 32 4.78 -4.82 -19.71
N LYS A 33 4.49 -4.21 -18.56
CA LYS A 33 3.51 -3.13 -18.40
C LYS A 33 4.09 -1.87 -17.78
N ASN A 34 5.41 -1.71 -17.74
CA ASN A 34 6.08 -0.51 -17.28
C ASN A 34 7.18 -0.09 -18.27
N ASN A 35 7.30 1.20 -18.51
CA ASN A 35 8.36 1.75 -19.36
C ASN A 35 8.79 3.14 -18.85
N THR A 36 10.04 3.47 -19.13
CA THR A 36 10.64 4.77 -18.84
C THR A 36 11.03 5.41 -20.17
N GLU A 37 10.20 6.31 -20.65
CA GLU A 37 10.54 7.11 -21.83
C GLU A 37 11.42 8.28 -21.43
N THR A 38 12.42 8.61 -22.25
CA THR A 38 13.27 9.78 -22.03
C THR A 38 12.96 10.84 -23.09
N TYR A 39 12.31 11.93 -22.69
CA TYR A 39 12.07 13.06 -23.58
C TYR A 39 13.32 13.95 -23.64
N LEU A 40 13.89 14.09 -24.84
CA LEU A 40 15.03 14.96 -25.12
C LEU A 40 14.51 16.34 -25.55
N HIS A 41 14.67 17.36 -24.72
CA HIS A 41 14.46 18.74 -25.14
C HIS A 41 15.78 19.34 -25.62
N THR A 42 15.94 19.46 -26.94
CA THR A 42 17.02 20.23 -27.56
C THR A 42 16.43 21.36 -28.41
N LYS A 43 16.98 22.57 -28.27
CA LYS A 43 16.73 23.66 -29.22
C LYS A 43 17.84 23.60 -30.27
N VAL A 44 17.50 23.22 -31.50
CA VAL A 44 18.47 23.14 -32.60
C VAL A 44 18.90 24.56 -32.98
N VAL A 45 20.19 24.86 -32.83
CA VAL A 45 20.80 26.09 -33.35
C VAL A 45 21.27 25.85 -34.78
N HIS A 46 21.06 26.83 -35.67
CA HIS A 46 21.30 26.69 -37.12
C HIS A 46 22.79 26.71 -37.53
N SER A 47 23.73 26.92 -36.59
CA SER A 47 25.16 26.90 -36.89
C SER A 47 26.00 26.55 -35.66
N SER A 48 27.01 25.70 -35.85
CA SER A 48 27.98 25.29 -34.83
C SER A 48 29.14 26.28 -34.65
N THR A 49 29.18 27.37 -35.42
CA THR A 49 30.25 28.38 -35.37
C THR A 49 29.77 29.67 -34.69
N GLY A 50 29.23 29.55 -33.48
CA GLY A 50 28.90 30.71 -32.63
C GLY A 50 30.18 31.42 -32.18
N VAL A 51 30.30 32.71 -32.52
CA VAL A 51 31.40 33.56 -32.04
C VAL A 51 31.18 33.81 -30.55
N LYS A 52 32.18 33.49 -29.71
CA LYS A 52 32.22 33.86 -28.28
C LYS A 52 32.05 35.39 -28.15
N GLY A 53 30.82 35.83 -27.96
CA GLY A 53 30.44 37.24 -27.84
C GLY A 53 29.28 37.37 -26.86
N GLU A 54 29.39 38.37 -26.00
CA GLU A 54 28.58 38.61 -24.81
C GLU A 54 27.05 38.48 -25.03
N LYS A 55 26.36 37.88 -24.03
CA LYS A 55 24.91 37.92 -23.75
C LYS A 55 23.95 36.88 -24.35
N SER A 56 24.33 35.63 -24.63
CA SER A 56 23.29 34.62 -24.90
C SER A 56 23.70 33.18 -24.60
N ASN A 57 23.56 32.72 -23.35
CA ASN A 57 23.41 31.32 -22.92
C ASN A 57 24.03 30.22 -23.83
N GLU A 58 25.31 30.33 -24.20
CA GLU A 58 26.03 29.35 -25.02
C GLU A 58 26.59 28.19 -24.17
N GLY A 59 25.68 27.53 -23.48
CA GLY A 59 25.95 26.38 -22.63
C GLY A 59 24.62 25.78 -22.20
N GLN A 60 23.89 25.21 -23.14
CA GLN A 60 22.58 24.63 -22.83
C GLN A 60 22.77 23.22 -22.30
N ASN A 61 22.44 23.02 -21.01
CA ASN A 61 22.31 21.71 -20.41
C ASN A 61 21.27 20.90 -21.19
N ILE A 62 21.66 19.72 -21.66
CA ILE A 62 20.73 18.73 -22.16
C ILE A 62 19.91 18.25 -20.96
N PHE A 63 18.61 18.54 -20.95
CA PHE A 63 17.71 18.05 -19.92
C PHE A 63 17.01 16.80 -20.43
N HIS A 64 17.29 15.67 -19.78
CA HIS A 64 16.50 14.47 -19.89
C HIS A 64 15.37 14.55 -18.84
N ARG A 65 14.12 14.55 -19.30
CA ARG A 65 12.98 14.34 -18.40
C ARG A 65 12.47 12.92 -18.60
N PRO A 66 12.65 12.01 -17.62
CA PRO A 66 12.04 10.71 -17.68
C PRO A 66 10.52 10.87 -17.52
N ALA A 67 9.76 10.26 -18.43
CA ALA A 67 8.33 10.06 -18.28
C ALA A 67 8.12 8.56 -18.05
N ASN A 68 7.72 8.23 -16.82
CA ASN A 68 7.46 6.86 -16.45
C ASN A 68 5.97 6.61 -16.57
N HIS A 69 5.59 5.53 -17.26
CA HIS A 69 4.24 5.01 -17.20
C HIS A 69 4.30 3.53 -16.87
N GLY A 70 3.29 3.04 -16.16
CA GLY A 70 3.16 1.61 -16.01
C GLY A 70 2.05 1.18 -15.08
N ALA A 71 1.74 -0.11 -15.12
CA ALA A 71 0.90 -0.78 -14.16
C ALA A 71 1.78 -1.35 -13.03
N TYR A 72 1.39 -1.12 -11.80
CA TYR A 72 2.12 -1.56 -10.62
C TYR A 72 1.21 -2.44 -9.75
N ALA A 73 1.77 -3.55 -9.26
CA ALA A 73 1.13 -4.39 -8.27
C ALA A 73 1.28 -3.76 -6.88
N PHE A 74 0.18 -3.69 -6.15
CA PHE A 74 0.10 -3.19 -4.79
C PHE A 74 -0.53 -4.26 -3.90
N VAL A 75 0.07 -4.49 -2.74
CA VAL A 75 -0.43 -5.44 -1.73
C VAL A 75 -0.39 -4.77 -0.37
N CYS A 76 -1.48 -4.88 0.39
CA CYS A 76 -1.57 -4.39 1.75
C CYS A 76 -2.34 -5.41 2.60
N ASN A 77 -1.84 -5.66 3.81
CA ASN A 77 -2.52 -6.47 4.83
C ASN A 77 -2.77 -5.61 6.08
N VAL A 78 -3.94 -5.80 6.70
CA VAL A 78 -4.31 -5.11 7.94
C VAL A 78 -4.83 -6.11 8.97
N ASP A 79 -4.05 -6.33 10.02
CA ASP A 79 -4.41 -7.19 11.16
C ASP A 79 -5.30 -6.41 12.14
N THR A 80 -6.56 -6.18 11.76
CA THR A 80 -7.52 -5.36 12.52
C THR A 80 -7.74 -5.86 13.95
N TYR A 81 -7.68 -7.19 14.15
CA TYR A 81 -7.82 -7.79 15.49
C TYR A 81 -6.70 -7.40 16.45
N ARG A 82 -5.50 -7.05 15.95
CA ARG A 82 -4.33 -6.64 16.76
C ARG A 82 -4.38 -5.17 17.18
N ILE A 83 -5.36 -4.40 16.71
CA ILE A 83 -5.56 -3.01 17.15
C ILE A 83 -5.91 -3.02 18.64
N GLY A 84 -5.03 -2.44 19.46
CA GLY A 84 -5.22 -2.38 20.91
C GLY A 84 -4.90 -3.67 21.68
N PHE A 85 -4.58 -4.76 20.97
CA PHE A 85 -4.15 -6.02 21.58
C PHE A 85 -2.69 -5.90 22.04
N ASN A 86 -2.40 -6.39 23.24
CA ASN A 86 -1.05 -6.56 23.75
C ASN A 86 -0.60 -8.00 23.45
N ASP A 87 0.42 -8.14 22.60
CA ASP A 87 0.92 -9.45 22.15
C ASP A 87 1.59 -10.26 23.30
N ILE A 88 2.02 -9.60 24.38
CA ILE A 88 2.67 -10.22 25.56
C ILE A 88 1.62 -10.74 26.52
N ASP A 89 0.76 -9.84 27.01
CA ASP A 89 -0.21 -10.15 28.06
C ASP A 89 -1.52 -10.74 27.51
N ARG A 90 -1.66 -10.76 26.18
CA ARG A 90 -2.84 -11.26 25.43
C ARG A 90 -4.16 -10.61 25.84
N VAL A 91 -4.12 -9.34 26.21
CA VAL A 91 -5.29 -8.54 26.59
C VAL A 91 -5.41 -7.29 25.74
N TYR A 92 -6.64 -6.84 25.53
CA TYR A 92 -6.89 -5.52 24.94
C TYR A 92 -6.67 -4.44 25.99
N SER A 93 -5.61 -3.64 25.82
CA SER A 93 -5.21 -2.61 26.79
C SER A 93 -5.97 -1.28 26.64
N ILE A 94 -6.97 -1.23 25.77
CA ILE A 94 -7.78 -0.04 25.47
C ILE A 94 -9.26 -0.42 25.45
N SER A 95 -10.13 0.56 25.68
CA SER A 95 -11.57 0.38 25.52
C SER A 95 -11.96 0.13 24.06
N ASP A 96 -13.11 -0.51 23.87
CA ASP A 96 -13.67 -0.81 22.56
C ASP A 96 -13.91 0.49 21.75
N ASP A 97 -14.38 1.58 22.38
CA ASP A 97 -14.52 2.90 21.73
C ASP A 97 -13.21 3.41 21.13
N LYS A 98 -12.10 3.32 21.89
CA LYS A 98 -10.78 3.75 21.42
C LYS A 98 -10.26 2.84 20.31
N ARG A 99 -10.61 1.55 20.37
CA ARG A 99 -10.24 0.55 19.37
C ARG A 99 -10.97 0.80 18.05
N ASN A 100 -12.28 1.06 18.10
CA ASN A 100 -13.11 1.42 16.96
C ASN A 100 -12.64 2.74 16.33
N ALA A 101 -12.30 3.75 17.14
CA ALA A 101 -11.74 5.00 16.64
C ALA A 101 -10.41 4.81 15.89
N ARG A 102 -9.52 3.93 16.39
CA ARG A 102 -8.25 3.60 15.73
C ARG A 102 -8.46 2.82 14.43
N TYR A 103 -9.37 1.86 14.43
CA TYR A 103 -9.75 1.10 13.22
C TYR A 103 -10.23 2.03 12.11
N LYS A 104 -11.18 2.91 12.43
CA LYS A 104 -11.67 3.94 11.51
C LYS A 104 -10.56 4.84 10.99
N ALA A 105 -9.66 5.31 11.86
CA ALA A 105 -8.55 6.16 11.48
C ALA A 105 -7.58 5.45 10.50
N ILE A 106 -7.31 4.16 10.71
CA ILE A 106 -6.46 3.35 9.80
C ILE A 106 -7.10 3.27 8.42
N LEU A 107 -8.38 2.90 8.34
CA LEU A 107 -9.08 2.79 7.05
C LEU A 107 -9.17 4.13 6.32
N GLN A 108 -9.48 5.22 7.04
CA GLN A 108 -9.51 6.56 6.47
C GLN A 108 -8.14 7.02 5.95
N SER A 109 -7.07 6.71 6.68
CA SER A 109 -5.70 7.05 6.28
C SER A 109 -5.27 6.25 5.04
N LEU A 110 -5.64 4.97 4.97
CA LEU A 110 -5.35 4.11 3.83
C LEU A 110 -6.11 4.59 2.58
N LEU A 111 -7.41 4.85 2.69
CA LEU A 111 -8.20 5.41 1.58
C LEU A 111 -7.62 6.75 1.10
N SER A 112 -7.27 7.64 2.02
CA SER A 112 -6.67 8.94 1.70
C SER A 112 -5.35 8.80 0.93
N SER A 113 -4.58 7.76 1.21
CA SER A 113 -3.30 7.48 0.54
C SER A 113 -3.50 7.06 -0.93
N PHE A 114 -4.62 6.40 -1.25
CA PHE A 114 -4.98 6.05 -2.63
C PHE A 114 -5.57 7.25 -3.40
N LEU A 115 -6.41 8.05 -2.75
CA LEU A 115 -7.08 9.19 -3.40
C LEU A 115 -6.12 10.36 -3.67
N ASN A 116 -5.12 10.55 -2.83
CA ASN A 116 -4.15 11.63 -2.96
C ASN A 116 -2.75 11.13 -2.60
N PRO A 117 -2.13 10.31 -3.48
CA PRO A 117 -0.78 9.80 -3.23
C PRO A 117 0.20 10.95 -3.04
N ARG A 118 0.91 10.93 -1.92
CA ARG A 118 2.03 11.84 -1.62
C ARG A 118 3.31 11.03 -1.77
N GLY A 119 4.22 11.48 -2.63
CA GLY A 119 5.44 10.74 -3.01
C GLY A 119 6.73 11.56 -2.85
N ALA A 120 7.87 10.88 -2.92
CA ALA A 120 9.21 11.43 -2.67
C ALA A 120 9.75 12.41 -3.74
N MET A 121 8.96 12.77 -4.76
CA MET A 121 9.29 13.78 -5.78
C MET A 121 8.07 14.61 -6.22
N THR A 122 7.10 14.83 -5.31
CA THR A 122 5.91 15.67 -5.60
C THR A 122 6.24 17.14 -5.86
N SER A 123 7.49 17.58 -5.64
CA SER A 123 7.97 18.89 -6.04
C SER A 123 8.02 19.07 -7.57
N SER A 124 8.02 17.98 -8.34
CA SER A 124 8.14 18.03 -9.80
C SER A 124 6.87 17.55 -10.53
N GLN A 125 6.28 16.39 -10.16
CA GLN A 125 5.05 15.86 -10.79
C GLN A 125 4.28 14.96 -9.81
N LYS A 126 2.96 15.10 -9.72
CA LYS A 126 2.09 14.10 -9.06
C LYS A 126 1.85 12.93 -10.02
N PRO A 127 1.77 11.68 -9.54
CA PRO A 127 1.39 10.57 -10.41
C PRO A 127 -0.04 10.78 -10.92
N HIS A 128 -0.22 10.61 -12.22
CA HIS A 128 -1.54 10.57 -12.85
C HIS A 128 -2.08 9.14 -12.72
N ILE A 129 -2.82 8.86 -11.65
CA ILE A 129 -3.51 7.56 -11.51
C ILE A 129 -4.64 7.52 -12.53
N THR A 130 -4.53 6.62 -13.51
CA THR A 130 -5.53 6.42 -14.56
C THR A 130 -6.49 5.26 -14.25
N ASP A 131 -6.03 4.26 -13.50
CA ASP A 131 -6.81 3.08 -13.11
C ASP A 131 -6.31 2.52 -11.77
N PHE A 132 -7.20 1.89 -11.00
CA PHE A 132 -6.88 1.19 -9.76
C PHE A 132 -7.92 0.09 -9.51
N LYS A 133 -7.52 -1.17 -9.69
CA LYS A 133 -8.43 -2.33 -9.61
C LYS A 133 -7.80 -3.46 -8.82
N GLY A 134 -8.62 -4.32 -8.25
CA GLY A 134 -8.14 -5.37 -7.38
C GLY A 134 -9.25 -6.10 -6.66
N VAL A 135 -8.86 -6.78 -5.58
CA VAL A 135 -9.75 -7.48 -4.67
C VAL A 135 -9.42 -7.05 -3.24
N VAL A 136 -10.43 -6.71 -2.45
CA VAL A 136 -10.35 -6.57 -1.00
C VAL A 136 -10.88 -7.85 -0.39
N THR A 137 -10.06 -8.54 0.40
CA THR A 137 -10.47 -9.70 1.17
C THR A 137 -10.45 -9.34 2.66
N TYR A 138 -11.44 -9.82 3.40
CA TYR A 138 -11.43 -9.72 4.85
C TYR A 138 -12.01 -10.97 5.47
N SER A 139 -11.59 -11.20 6.72
CA SER A 139 -12.04 -12.33 7.53
C SER A 139 -12.85 -11.83 8.71
N GLU A 140 -13.93 -12.54 8.99
CA GLU A 140 -14.80 -12.31 10.14
C GLU A 140 -14.52 -13.31 11.28
N LYS A 141 -13.53 -14.20 11.08
CA LYS A 141 -13.19 -15.31 11.98
C LYS A 141 -11.67 -15.48 12.10
N LEU A 142 -11.24 -16.51 12.83
CA LEU A 142 -9.83 -16.85 13.04
C LEU A 142 -9.17 -17.56 11.85
N ILE A 143 -9.57 -17.20 10.63
CA ILE A 143 -8.98 -17.69 9.38
C ILE A 143 -8.34 -16.51 8.65
N PRO A 144 -7.11 -16.63 8.13
CA PRO A 144 -6.48 -15.54 7.39
C PRO A 144 -7.20 -15.28 6.06
N ALA A 145 -7.46 -14.00 5.76
CA ALA A 145 -7.98 -13.59 4.47
C ALA A 145 -6.91 -13.81 3.37
N PRO A 146 -7.26 -14.42 2.22
CA PRO A 146 -6.29 -14.73 1.18
C PRO A 146 -5.76 -13.45 0.53
N THR A 147 -4.45 -13.44 0.27
CA THR A 147 -3.74 -12.33 -0.39
C THR A 147 -2.86 -12.89 -1.50
N ILE A 148 -3.22 -12.61 -2.76
CA ILE A 148 -2.43 -12.98 -3.94
C ILE A 148 -2.07 -11.71 -4.70
N SER A 149 -0.81 -11.56 -5.07
CA SER A 149 -0.31 -10.38 -5.78
C SER A 149 -0.86 -10.32 -7.20
N SER A 150 -1.23 -9.11 -7.64
CA SER A 150 -1.67 -8.84 -9.02
C SER A 150 -0.55 -8.93 -10.07
N ILE A 151 0.67 -9.34 -9.66
CA ILE A 151 1.71 -9.80 -10.57
C ILE A 151 1.25 -11.11 -11.26
N ASN A 152 0.56 -11.98 -10.54
CA ASN A 152 -0.12 -13.12 -11.14
C ASN A 152 -1.35 -12.61 -11.90
N PRO A 153 -1.47 -12.81 -13.23
CA PRO A 153 -2.65 -12.38 -13.98
C PRO A 153 -3.95 -13.04 -13.48
N ASP A 154 -3.87 -14.25 -12.92
CA ASP A 154 -5.01 -15.04 -12.47
C ASP A 154 -5.32 -14.84 -10.96
N TYR A 155 -4.71 -13.84 -10.32
CA TYR A 155 -4.84 -13.60 -8.87
C TYR A 155 -6.30 -13.51 -8.39
N ILE A 156 -7.20 -12.98 -9.22
CA ILE A 156 -8.62 -12.86 -8.88
C ILE A 156 -9.26 -14.25 -8.75
N GLN A 157 -9.02 -15.12 -9.73
CA GLN A 157 -9.57 -16.48 -9.76
C GLN A 157 -9.00 -17.33 -8.62
N GLU A 158 -7.71 -17.17 -8.34
CA GLU A 158 -7.03 -17.80 -7.19
C GLU A 158 -7.69 -17.36 -5.87
N ILE A 159 -7.88 -16.05 -5.67
CA ILE A 159 -8.53 -15.52 -4.45
C ILE A 159 -9.96 -16.05 -4.30
N GLU A 160 -10.73 -16.09 -5.38
CA GLU A 160 -12.11 -16.64 -5.35
C GLU A 160 -12.13 -18.12 -4.99
N THR A 161 -11.23 -18.90 -5.57
CA THR A 161 -11.11 -20.34 -5.30
C THR A 161 -10.72 -20.59 -3.85
N ILE A 162 -9.73 -19.86 -3.33
CA ILE A 162 -9.32 -19.95 -1.92
C ILE A 162 -10.48 -19.53 -1.00
N THR A 163 -11.18 -18.44 -1.34
CA THR A 163 -12.33 -17.96 -0.57
C THR A 163 -13.45 -19.01 -0.49
N SER A 164 -13.75 -19.68 -1.61
CA SER A 164 -14.73 -20.78 -1.65
C SER A 164 -14.30 -21.92 -0.72
N ASN A 165 -13.06 -22.38 -0.87
CA ASN A 165 -12.54 -23.50 -0.08
C ASN A 165 -12.50 -23.18 1.43
N LEU A 166 -12.11 -21.97 1.82
CA LEU A 166 -12.08 -21.56 3.22
C LEU A 166 -13.50 -21.44 3.81
N ASN A 167 -14.47 -21.00 3.02
CA ASN A 167 -15.87 -20.94 3.44
C ASN A 167 -16.54 -22.32 3.52
N GLU A 168 -16.04 -23.35 2.82
CA GLU A 168 -16.45 -24.74 3.03
C GLU A 168 -15.91 -25.31 4.35
N ILE A 169 -14.68 -24.94 4.72
CA ILE A 169 -14.08 -25.34 5.99
C ILE A 169 -14.79 -24.65 7.15
N GLU A 170 -15.04 -23.35 7.01
CA GLU A 170 -15.76 -22.56 8.01
C GLU A 170 -16.67 -21.54 7.34
N THR A 171 -17.97 -21.82 7.40
CA THR A 171 -19.01 -21.01 6.72
C THR A 171 -18.97 -19.55 7.14
N GLY A 172 -18.98 -18.66 6.16
CA GLY A 172 -19.00 -17.21 6.37
C GLY A 172 -17.74 -16.71 7.08
N SER A 173 -16.58 -17.29 6.78
CA SER A 173 -15.30 -16.86 7.35
C SER A 173 -14.69 -15.73 6.53
N ILE A 174 -14.71 -15.83 5.20
CA ILE A 174 -14.00 -14.92 4.29
C ILE A 174 -14.97 -14.27 3.31
N THR A 175 -14.83 -12.96 3.14
CA THR A 175 -15.48 -12.19 2.08
C THR A 175 -14.45 -11.62 1.11
N ALA A 176 -14.69 -11.76 -0.20
CA ALA A 176 -13.87 -11.19 -1.27
C ALA A 176 -14.69 -10.21 -2.11
N LEU A 177 -14.23 -8.96 -2.21
CA LEU A 177 -14.88 -7.88 -2.95
C LEU A 177 -13.96 -7.39 -4.06
N LYS A 178 -14.35 -7.66 -5.32
CA LYS A 178 -13.67 -7.09 -6.49
C LYS A 178 -14.04 -5.62 -6.63
N PHE A 179 -13.10 -4.82 -7.12
CA PHE A 179 -13.36 -3.43 -7.46
C PHE A 179 -12.62 -3.04 -8.75
N ASN A 180 -13.26 -2.19 -9.54
CA ASN A 180 -12.76 -1.59 -10.78
C ASN A 180 -12.79 -0.07 -10.64
N GLY A 181 -11.66 0.50 -10.21
CA GLY A 181 -11.49 1.92 -10.00
C GLY A 181 -11.62 2.36 -8.54
N LEU A 182 -11.11 3.57 -8.27
CA LEU A 182 -11.11 4.17 -6.93
C LEU A 182 -12.53 4.46 -6.39
N GLY A 183 -13.51 4.63 -7.28
CA GLY A 183 -14.91 4.83 -6.88
C GLY A 183 -15.48 3.61 -6.15
N GLU A 184 -15.37 2.43 -6.75
CA GLU A 184 -15.81 1.17 -6.14
C GLU A 184 -15.02 0.85 -4.87
N LEU A 185 -13.69 1.04 -4.89
CA LEU A 185 -12.85 0.88 -3.69
C LEU A 185 -13.32 1.79 -2.54
N SER A 186 -13.61 3.06 -2.83
CA SER A 186 -14.10 3.99 -1.81
C SER A 186 -15.45 3.55 -1.22
N GLY A 187 -16.29 2.91 -2.02
CA GLY A 187 -17.54 2.30 -1.58
C GLY A 187 -17.31 1.15 -0.60
N ILE A 188 -16.32 0.29 -0.87
CA ILE A 188 -15.91 -0.79 0.05
C ILE A 188 -15.43 -0.19 1.38
N PHE A 189 -14.54 0.80 1.35
CA PHE A 189 -14.05 1.46 2.56
C PHE A 189 -15.15 2.15 3.37
N LYS A 190 -16.09 2.81 2.69
CA LYS A 190 -17.26 3.44 3.33
C LYS A 190 -18.07 2.41 4.13
N ASN A 191 -18.25 1.20 3.60
CA ASN A 191 -18.96 0.13 4.30
C ASN A 191 -18.12 -0.43 5.46
N LEU A 192 -16.82 -0.68 5.26
CA LEU A 192 -15.96 -1.22 6.32
C LEU A 192 -15.77 -0.25 7.50
N ILE A 193 -15.75 1.07 7.27
CA ILE A 193 -15.52 2.08 8.31
C ILE A 193 -16.59 2.08 9.42
N VAL A 194 -17.80 1.59 9.13
CA VAL A 194 -18.88 1.51 10.12
C VAL A 194 -18.89 0.20 10.90
N GLU A 195 -18.10 -0.78 10.47
CA GLU A 195 -17.97 -2.07 11.14
C GLU A 195 -17.01 -2.01 12.33
N GLU A 196 -16.97 -3.10 13.10
CA GLU A 196 -16.07 -3.27 14.23
C GLU A 196 -14.95 -4.29 13.92
N PRO A 197 -13.70 -4.03 14.35
CA PRO A 197 -12.62 -4.98 14.17
C PRO A 197 -12.84 -6.23 15.04
N TYR A 198 -12.66 -7.43 14.47
CA TYR A 198 -12.82 -8.72 15.16
C TYR A 198 -12.07 -8.75 16.50
N LYS A 199 -12.72 -9.20 17.58
CA LYS A 199 -12.15 -9.25 18.93
C LYS A 199 -11.82 -10.68 19.30
N LEU A 200 -10.58 -10.92 19.71
CA LEU A 200 -10.16 -12.21 20.28
C LEU A 200 -10.87 -12.40 21.63
N SER A 201 -11.64 -13.49 21.76
CA SER A 201 -12.26 -13.96 23.00
C SER A 201 -11.31 -14.78 23.84
#